data_AF-A0A8T7BQ27-F1
#
_entry.id   AF-A0A8T7BQ27-F1
#
_cell.length_a   1.000
_cell.length_b   1.000
_cell.length_c   1.000
_cell.angle_alpha   90.00
_cell.angle_beta   90.00
_cell.angle_gamma   90.00
#
_symmetry.space_group_name_H-M   'P 1'
#
loop_
_entity.id
_entity.type
_entity.pdbx_description
1 polymer ?
#
loop_
_entity_poly.entity_id
_entity_poly.type
_entity_poly.pdbx_seq_one_letter_code
_entity_poly.pdbx_strand_id
1 'polypeptide(L)'
;ALGNVSGDLLNWSFMMLKPFRLLGQKYMDLVDIVDDETKLKNFMTMENWIFDSPDQAGEAYREFIKQFYQENKLVKAEVKIGSDTVDLGNVTVPILNIYARDDHLVPPDSSRALQGCVESKDYSEMEFPGGHIGIYVSSKAQKTLPPAIADWINKRT
;
A
#
# COMPACT_ATOMS: atom_id res chain seq x y z
N ALA A 1 -21.40 13.67 -15.04
CA ALA A 1 -20.27 12.94 -14.43
C ALA A 1 -20.62 12.67 -12.97
N LEU A 2 -20.20 11.54 -12.39
CA LEU A 2 -20.59 11.09 -11.05
C LEU A 2 -20.06 11.95 -9.88
N GLY A 3 -19.20 12.94 -10.15
CA GLY A 3 -18.56 13.80 -9.13
C GLY A 3 -17.48 13.05 -8.35
N ASN A 4 -17.83 11.88 -7.82
CA ASN A 4 -16.95 10.93 -7.15
C ASN A 4 -16.81 9.62 -7.95
N VAL A 5 -15.71 8.91 -7.69
CA VAL A 5 -15.55 7.48 -8.00
C VAL A 5 -15.96 6.72 -6.75
N SER A 6 -16.93 5.80 -6.86
CA SER A 6 -17.47 5.14 -5.69
C SER A 6 -16.50 4.14 -5.07
N GLY A 7 -16.53 4.02 -3.74
CA GLY A 7 -15.78 2.99 -3.01
C GLY A 7 -16.11 1.58 -3.48
N ASP A 8 -17.39 1.30 -3.76
CA ASP A 8 -17.84 0.00 -4.29
C ASP A 8 -17.22 -0.34 -5.64
N LEU A 9 -17.07 0.64 -6.53
CA LEU A 9 -16.43 0.44 -7.83
C LEU A 9 -14.93 0.13 -7.68
N LEU A 10 -14.26 0.79 -6.74
CA LEU A 10 -12.86 0.54 -6.42
C LEU A 10 -12.68 -0.86 -5.81
N ASN A 11 -13.56 -1.25 -4.88
CA ASN A 11 -13.59 -2.59 -4.29
C ASN A 11 -13.79 -3.67 -5.35
N TRP A 12 -14.73 -3.45 -6.27
CA TRP A 12 -14.93 -4.34 -7.40
C TRP A 12 -13.66 -4.47 -8.25
N SER A 13 -13.02 -3.36 -8.58
CA SER A 13 -11.78 -3.35 -9.34
C SER A 13 -10.67 -4.14 -8.64
N PHE A 14 -10.55 -3.99 -7.31
CA PHE A 14 -9.60 -4.74 -6.49
C PHE A 14 -9.89 -6.25 -6.48
N MET A 15 -11.14 -6.66 -6.27
CA MET A 15 -11.54 -8.07 -6.28
C MET A 15 -11.22 -8.75 -7.61
N MET A 16 -11.34 -8.00 -8.72
CA MET A 16 -11.05 -8.48 -10.07
C MET A 16 -9.55 -8.70 -10.36
N LEU A 17 -8.65 -8.27 -9.48
CA LEU A 17 -7.21 -8.60 -9.61
C LEU A 17 -6.95 -10.10 -9.44
N LYS A 18 -7.70 -10.77 -8.56
CA LYS A 18 -7.59 -12.21 -8.27
C LYS A 18 -8.97 -12.82 -7.95
N PRO A 19 -9.89 -12.85 -8.92
CA PRO A 19 -11.31 -13.15 -8.66
C PRO A 19 -11.52 -14.53 -8.04
N PHE A 20 -10.82 -15.57 -8.51
CA PHE A 20 -10.93 -16.91 -7.95
C PHE A 20 -10.49 -16.99 -6.48
N ARG A 21 -9.44 -16.25 -6.11
CA ARG A 21 -8.93 -16.24 -4.74
C ARG A 21 -9.81 -15.40 -3.82
N LEU A 22 -10.18 -14.20 -4.27
CA LEU A 22 -10.85 -13.19 -3.43
C LEU A 22 -12.36 -13.41 -3.32
N LEU A 23 -13.01 -13.98 -4.34
CA LEU A 23 -14.45 -14.25 -4.37
C LEU A 23 -14.81 -15.71 -4.08
N GLY A 24 -13.87 -16.64 -4.27
CA GLY A 24 -14.12 -18.09 -4.14
C GLY A 24 -13.36 -18.70 -2.96
N GLN A 25 -12.06 -18.92 -3.14
CA GLN A 25 -11.22 -19.67 -2.20
C GLN A 25 -11.31 -19.12 -0.76
N LYS A 26 -11.27 -17.79 -0.59
CA LYS A 26 -11.38 -17.13 0.71
C LYS A 26 -12.63 -17.55 1.52
N TYR A 27 -13.76 -17.74 0.84
CA TYR A 27 -15.02 -18.13 1.50
C TYR A 27 -15.13 -19.64 1.71
N MET A 28 -14.40 -20.45 0.93
CA MET A 28 -14.22 -21.87 1.24
C MET A 28 -13.37 -22.04 2.49
N ASP A 29 -12.25 -21.30 2.59
CA ASP A 29 -11.35 -21.32 3.75
C ASP A 29 -12.05 -20.81 5.03
N LEU A 30 -13.11 -19.99 4.90
CA LEU A 30 -13.94 -19.54 6.02
C LEU A 30 -14.64 -20.71 6.73
N VAL A 31 -15.06 -21.73 5.98
CA VAL A 31 -15.74 -22.92 6.53
C VAL A 31 -14.82 -23.64 7.52
N ASP A 32 -13.51 -23.65 7.26
CA ASP A 32 -12.53 -24.32 8.11
C ASP A 32 -12.25 -23.58 9.43
N ILE A 33 -12.63 -22.31 9.54
CA ILE A 33 -12.35 -21.47 10.71
C ILE A 33 -13.61 -21.01 11.44
N VAL A 34 -14.81 -21.40 10.98
CA VAL A 34 -16.09 -20.87 11.48
C VAL A 34 -16.34 -21.20 12.97
N ASP A 35 -15.84 -22.35 13.44
CA ASP A 35 -15.97 -22.78 14.83
C ASP A 35 -14.91 -22.15 15.77
N ASP A 36 -13.92 -21.45 15.22
CA ASP A 36 -12.91 -20.71 15.98
C ASP A 36 -13.30 -19.24 16.05
N GLU A 37 -13.93 -18.85 17.17
CA GLU A 37 -14.44 -17.49 17.38
C GLU A 37 -13.37 -16.41 17.15
N THR A 38 -12.12 -16.68 17.54
CA THR A 38 -11.03 -15.71 17.38
C THR A 38 -10.66 -15.54 15.91
N LYS A 39 -10.50 -16.64 15.18
CA LYS A 39 -10.20 -16.59 13.74
C LYS A 39 -11.36 -15.99 12.94
N LEU A 40 -12.60 -16.37 13.25
CA LEU A 40 -13.79 -15.84 12.62
C LEU A 40 -13.90 -14.33 12.85
N LYS A 41 -13.69 -13.85 14.07
CA LYS A 41 -13.70 -12.42 14.38
C LYS A 41 -12.64 -11.66 13.59
N ASN A 42 -11.41 -12.17 13.54
CA ASN A 42 -10.34 -11.56 12.76
C ASN A 42 -10.68 -11.51 11.26
N PHE A 43 -11.26 -12.58 10.71
CA PHE A 43 -11.73 -12.61 9.33
C PHE A 43 -12.78 -11.53 9.07
N MET A 44 -13.83 -11.45 9.91
CA MET A 44 -14.90 -10.45 9.75
C MET A 44 -14.39 -9.02 9.93
N THR A 45 -13.43 -8.77 10.82
CA THR A 45 -12.79 -7.46 10.95
C THR A 45 -12.04 -7.08 9.68
N MET A 46 -11.30 -8.02 9.07
CA MET A 46 -10.61 -7.77 7.81
C MET A 46 -11.59 -7.54 6.64
N GLU A 47 -12.68 -8.31 6.56
CA GLU A 47 -13.71 -8.11 5.52
C GLU A 47 -14.37 -6.75 5.66
N ASN A 48 -14.80 -6.38 6.87
CA ASN A 48 -15.38 -5.06 7.10
C ASN A 48 -14.41 -3.95 6.73
N TRP A 49 -13.13 -4.06 7.09
CA TRP A 49 -12.12 -3.08 6.72
C TRP A 49 -11.89 -2.98 5.20
N ILE A 50 -11.87 -4.11 4.48
CA ILE A 50 -11.69 -4.11 3.01
C ILE A 50 -12.88 -3.44 2.30
N PHE A 51 -14.10 -3.63 2.81
CA PHE A 51 -15.30 -3.11 2.16
C PHE A 51 -15.75 -1.73 2.65
N ASP A 52 -15.21 -1.22 3.75
CA ASP A 52 -15.41 0.15 4.26
C ASP A 52 -14.57 1.17 3.47
N SER A 53 -14.71 1.15 2.14
CA SER A 53 -13.99 2.02 1.21
C SER A 53 -14.78 3.30 0.95
N PRO A 54 -14.26 4.49 1.31
CA PRO A 54 -14.95 5.75 1.03
C PRO A 54 -14.82 6.16 -0.43
N ASP A 55 -15.83 6.88 -0.93
CA ASP A 55 -15.82 7.52 -2.23
C ASP A 55 -14.62 8.47 -2.40
N GLN A 56 -14.05 8.49 -3.60
CA GLN A 56 -12.92 9.33 -3.96
C GLN A 56 -13.39 10.49 -4.85
N ALA A 57 -12.92 11.71 -4.60
CA ALA A 57 -13.20 12.86 -5.47
C ALA A 57 -12.72 12.56 -6.90
N GLY A 58 -13.61 12.66 -7.89
CA GLY A 58 -13.37 12.13 -9.24
C GLY A 58 -12.20 12.80 -9.96
N GLU A 59 -12.05 14.12 -9.82
CA GLU A 59 -10.92 14.84 -10.41
C GLU A 59 -9.58 14.46 -9.76
N ALA A 60 -9.54 14.31 -8.43
CA ALA A 60 -8.34 13.86 -7.73
C ALA A 60 -7.94 12.44 -8.16
N TYR A 61 -8.92 11.52 -8.28
CA TYR A 61 -8.67 10.16 -8.79
C TYR A 61 -8.16 10.19 -10.23
N ARG A 62 -8.79 10.97 -11.12
CA ARG A 62 -8.35 11.11 -12.52
C ARG A 62 -6.92 11.64 -12.62
N GLU A 63 -6.60 12.68 -11.86
CA GLU A 63 -5.25 13.26 -11.81
C GLU A 63 -4.23 12.25 -11.28
N PHE A 64 -4.57 11.53 -10.21
CA PHE A 64 -3.71 10.50 -9.64
C PHE A 64 -3.39 9.39 -10.65
N ILE A 65 -4.42 8.81 -11.30
CA ILE A 65 -4.23 7.74 -12.29
C ILE A 65 -3.41 8.23 -13.49
N LYS A 66 -3.72 9.41 -14.04
CA LYS A 66 -2.97 9.92 -15.20
C LYS A 66 -1.53 10.26 -14.85
N GLN A 67 -1.32 11.09 -13.82
CA GLN A 67 0.00 11.60 -13.50
C GLN A 67 0.93 10.51 -12.95
N PHE A 68 0.44 9.63 -12.07
CA PHE A 68 1.30 8.67 -11.36
C PHE A 68 1.36 7.31 -12.06
N TYR A 69 0.22 6.72 -12.44
CA TYR A 69 0.19 5.38 -13.03
C TYR A 69 0.50 5.37 -14.53
N GLN A 70 -0.12 6.26 -15.32
CA GLN A 70 -0.01 6.23 -16.78
C GLN A 70 1.22 6.99 -17.30
N GLU A 71 1.49 8.17 -16.74
CA GLU A 71 2.52 9.07 -17.25
C GLU A 71 3.82 9.04 -16.44
N ASN A 72 3.80 8.42 -15.25
CA ASN A 72 4.93 8.35 -14.32
C ASN A 72 5.62 9.71 -14.10
N LYS A 73 4.83 10.76 -13.89
CA LYS A 73 5.32 12.13 -13.78
C LYS A 73 6.10 12.41 -12.51
N LEU A 74 5.90 11.61 -11.45
CA LEU A 74 6.56 11.84 -10.17
C LEU A 74 8.08 11.69 -10.29
N VAL A 75 8.54 10.65 -10.98
CA VAL A 75 9.99 10.43 -11.21
C VAL A 75 10.58 11.37 -12.26
N LYS A 76 9.73 12.04 -13.03
CA LYS A 76 10.12 13.02 -14.06
C LYS A 76 10.14 14.46 -13.53
N ALA A 77 9.79 14.69 -12.27
CA ALA A 77 9.55 16.01 -11.69
C ALA A 77 8.49 16.83 -12.45
N GLU A 78 7.42 16.18 -12.92
CA GLU A 78 6.35 16.77 -13.74
C GLU A 78 4.98 16.80 -13.03
N VAL A 79 4.86 16.22 -11.83
CA VAL A 79 3.61 16.24 -11.06
C VAL A 79 3.34 17.66 -10.57
N LYS A 80 2.10 18.12 -10.75
CA LYS A 80 1.64 19.41 -10.21
C LYS A 80 0.62 19.19 -9.10
N ILE A 81 0.86 19.82 -7.96
CA ILE A 81 -0.08 19.87 -6.82
C ILE A 81 -0.29 21.34 -6.48
N GLY A 82 -1.49 21.87 -6.73
CA GLY A 82 -1.73 23.31 -6.64
C GLY A 82 -0.86 24.09 -7.63
N SER A 83 -0.13 25.09 -7.13
CA SER A 83 0.85 25.86 -7.92
C SER A 83 2.21 25.18 -8.03
N ASP A 84 2.46 24.14 -7.24
CA ASP A 84 3.80 23.64 -7.01
C ASP A 84 4.09 22.44 -7.90
N THR A 85 5.31 22.38 -8.41
CA THR A 85 5.83 21.22 -9.14
C THR A 85 6.60 20.34 -8.17
N VAL A 86 6.22 19.07 -8.07
CA VAL A 86 6.83 18.10 -7.17
C VAL A 86 8.10 17.56 -7.80
N ASP A 87 9.21 17.69 -7.08
CA ASP A 87 10.52 17.15 -7.47
C ASP A 87 11.09 16.33 -6.30
N LEU A 88 11.27 15.03 -6.54
CA LEU A 88 11.83 14.09 -5.55
C LEU A 88 13.29 14.40 -5.20
N GLY A 89 14.01 15.12 -6.05
CA GLY A 89 15.37 15.58 -5.77
C GLY A 89 15.45 16.55 -4.58
N ASN A 90 14.33 17.17 -4.18
CA ASN A 90 14.27 18.00 -2.98
C ASN A 90 14.19 17.17 -1.69
N VAL A 91 13.97 15.86 -1.77
CA VAL A 91 13.91 14.97 -0.60
C VAL A 91 15.33 14.57 -0.20
N THR A 92 15.89 15.29 0.78
CA THR A 92 17.27 15.11 1.27
C THR A 92 17.36 14.57 2.69
N VAL A 93 16.22 14.35 3.35
CA VAL A 93 16.12 13.82 4.71
C VAL A 93 16.46 12.32 4.77
N PRO A 94 16.81 11.74 5.94
CA PRO A 94 16.95 10.30 6.09
C PRO A 94 15.68 9.53 5.70
N ILE A 95 15.82 8.42 4.98
CA ILE A 95 14.69 7.60 4.50
C ILE A 95 14.88 6.14 4.90
N LEU A 96 13.83 5.55 5.48
CA LEU A 96 13.66 4.11 5.62
C LEU A 96 12.57 3.65 4.65
N ASN A 97 12.96 2.93 3.59
CA ASN A 97 12.04 2.35 2.63
C ASN A 97 11.72 0.90 3.00
N ILE A 98 10.47 0.62 3.38
CA ILE A 98 10.03 -0.71 3.79
C ILE A 98 9.08 -1.25 2.75
N TYR A 99 9.33 -2.47 2.27
CA TYR A 99 8.48 -3.13 1.28
C TYR A 99 8.31 -4.63 1.57
N ALA A 100 7.22 -5.20 1.07
CA ALA A 100 6.89 -6.60 1.24
C ALA A 100 7.39 -7.42 0.04
N ARG A 101 8.14 -8.48 0.29
CA ARG A 101 8.80 -9.29 -0.74
C ARG A 101 7.81 -9.92 -1.74
N ASP A 102 6.66 -10.35 -1.25
CA ASP A 102 5.65 -11.09 -2.00
C ASP A 102 4.45 -10.16 -2.37
N ASP A 103 4.67 -8.84 -2.35
CA ASP A 103 3.69 -7.85 -2.78
C ASP A 103 3.55 -7.85 -4.31
N HIS A 104 2.31 -7.97 -4.77
CA HIS A 104 1.95 -7.99 -6.19
C HIS A 104 1.14 -6.76 -6.60
N LEU A 105 0.75 -5.91 -5.64
CA LEU A 105 0.12 -4.62 -5.90
C LEU A 105 1.21 -3.55 -6.08
N VAL A 106 2.21 -3.57 -5.22
CA VAL A 106 3.42 -2.74 -5.32
C VAL A 106 4.63 -3.67 -5.32
N PRO A 107 5.09 -4.15 -6.50
CA PRO A 107 6.23 -5.05 -6.57
C PRO A 107 7.49 -4.44 -5.93
N PRO A 108 8.37 -5.25 -5.32
CA PRO A 108 9.60 -4.76 -4.67
C PRO A 108 10.46 -3.85 -5.55
N ASP A 109 10.57 -4.13 -6.85
CA ASP A 109 11.31 -3.29 -7.79
C ASP A 109 10.73 -1.87 -7.89
N SER A 110 9.41 -1.72 -7.84
CA SER A 110 8.74 -0.42 -7.83
C SER A 110 9.05 0.37 -6.56
N SER A 111 9.14 -0.30 -5.40
CA SER A 111 9.51 0.33 -4.14
C SER A 111 11.00 0.73 -4.12
N ARG A 112 11.90 -0.15 -4.58
CA ARG A 112 13.35 0.11 -4.61
C ARG A 112 13.74 1.25 -5.54
N ALA A 113 12.98 1.48 -6.60
CA ALA A 113 13.23 2.57 -7.55
C ALA A 113 13.32 3.96 -6.88
N LEU A 114 12.71 4.14 -5.70
CA LEU A 114 12.78 5.39 -4.94
C LEU A 114 14.23 5.82 -4.65
N GLN A 115 15.15 4.88 -4.39
CA GLN A 115 16.55 5.22 -4.06
C GLN A 115 17.22 6.06 -5.17
N GLY A 116 16.90 5.77 -6.44
CA GLY A 116 17.46 6.49 -7.58
C GLY A 116 16.77 7.81 -7.91
N CYS A 117 15.73 8.19 -7.17
CA CYS A 117 14.91 9.37 -7.44
C CYS A 117 15.06 10.48 -6.39
N VAL A 118 15.72 10.21 -5.26
CA VAL A 118 15.86 11.12 -4.12
C VAL A 118 17.32 11.48 -3.87
N GLU A 119 17.57 12.63 -3.25
CA GLU A 119 18.92 13.11 -2.92
C GLU A 119 19.29 12.87 -1.44
N SER A 120 18.63 11.90 -0.80
CA SER A 120 18.94 11.51 0.57
C SER A 120 20.31 10.84 0.66
N LYS A 121 21.16 11.34 1.56
CA LYS A 121 22.47 10.75 1.88
C LYS A 121 22.38 9.59 2.88
N ASP A 122 21.22 9.40 3.48
CA ASP A 122 20.96 8.39 4.50
C ASP A 122 19.70 7.60 4.11
N TYR A 123 19.91 6.63 3.23
CA TYR A 123 18.87 5.78 2.68
C TYR A 123 19.07 4.34 3.14
N SER A 124 18.04 3.76 3.75
CA SER A 124 18.02 2.37 4.18
C SER A 124 16.80 1.66 3.60
N GLU A 125 16.96 0.40 3.23
CA GLU A 125 15.85 -0.47 2.83
C GLU A 125 15.61 -1.56 3.87
N MET A 126 14.36 -1.96 4.02
CA MET A 126 13.97 -3.13 4.80
C MET A 126 12.93 -3.95 4.04
N GLU A 127 13.37 -5.09 3.50
CA GLU A 127 12.47 -6.08 2.93
C GLU A 127 11.80 -6.90 4.04
N PHE A 128 10.48 -7.06 3.95
CA PHE A 128 9.68 -7.87 4.86
C PHE A 128 9.11 -9.11 4.14
N PRO A 129 9.29 -10.33 4.69
CA PRO A 129 8.66 -11.53 4.13
C PRO A 129 7.13 -11.50 4.31
N GLY A 130 6.38 -11.40 3.22
CA GLY A 130 4.93 -11.32 3.22
C GLY A 130 4.40 -10.59 1.99
N GLY A 131 3.07 -10.47 1.89
CA GLY A 131 2.41 -9.69 0.85
C GLY A 131 1.91 -8.33 1.36
N HIS A 132 1.26 -7.56 0.47
CA HIS A 132 0.83 -6.18 0.68
C HIS A 132 0.24 -5.88 2.07
N ILE A 133 -0.87 -6.53 2.43
CA ILE A 133 -1.55 -6.29 3.71
C ILE A 133 -0.78 -6.92 4.88
N GLY A 134 -0.07 -8.02 4.62
CA GLY A 134 0.65 -8.81 5.63
C GLY A 134 1.76 -8.04 6.34
N ILE A 135 2.29 -6.99 5.71
CA ILE A 135 3.27 -6.07 6.29
C ILE A 135 2.70 -5.29 7.49
N TYR A 136 1.38 -5.15 7.63
CA TYR A 136 0.75 -4.46 8.76
C TYR A 136 -0.03 -5.39 9.68
N VAL A 137 -0.73 -6.37 9.13
CA VAL A 137 -1.70 -7.16 9.90
C VAL A 137 -1.16 -8.49 10.42
N SER A 138 -0.02 -8.97 9.91
CA SER A 138 0.50 -10.27 10.35
C SER A 138 1.09 -10.17 11.77
N SER A 139 0.87 -11.18 12.60
CA SER A 139 1.45 -11.22 13.95
C SER A 139 2.97 -11.18 13.93
N LYS A 140 3.61 -11.65 12.84
CA LYS A 140 5.05 -11.55 12.63
C LYS A 140 5.47 -10.10 12.33
N ALA A 141 4.75 -9.40 11.44
CA ALA A 141 4.99 -8.00 11.15
C ALA A 141 4.93 -7.14 12.41
N GLN A 142 3.87 -7.29 13.20
CA GLN A 142 3.67 -6.53 14.43
C GLN A 142 4.80 -6.72 15.46
N LYS A 143 5.45 -7.89 15.47
CA LYS A 143 6.58 -8.18 16.38
C LYS A 143 7.94 -7.70 15.87
N THR A 144 8.06 -7.39 14.58
CA THR A 144 9.38 -7.17 13.95
C THR A 144 9.52 -5.78 13.34
N LEU A 145 8.47 -5.27 12.68
CA LEU A 145 8.52 -3.96 12.00
C LEU A 145 8.52 -2.78 12.98
N PRO A 146 7.61 -2.67 13.97
CA PRO A 146 7.65 -1.54 14.89
C PRO A 146 8.98 -1.41 15.66
N PRO A 147 9.57 -2.49 16.21
CA PRO A 147 10.90 -2.41 16.82
C PRO A 147 11.98 -1.98 15.84
N ALA A 148 11.99 -2.50 14.60
CA ALA A 148 12.98 -2.12 13.61
C ALA A 148 12.88 -0.65 13.19
N ILE A 149 11.66 -0.13 13.03
CA ILE A 149 11.41 1.30 12.77
C ILE A 149 11.90 2.13 13.96
N ALA A 150 11.54 1.74 15.19
CA ALA A 150 11.97 2.45 16.39
C ALA A 150 13.50 2.48 16.52
N ASP A 151 14.17 1.34 16.31
CA ASP A 151 15.63 1.25 16.32
C ASP A 151 16.28 2.10 15.24
N TRP A 152 15.67 2.16 14.05
CA TRP A 152 16.15 3.00 12.95
C TRP A 152 16.02 4.49 13.28
N ILE A 153 14.91 4.92 13.86
CA ILE A 153 14.70 6.30 14.32
C ILE A 153 15.69 6.63 15.44
N ASN A 154 15.79 5.77 16.45
CA ASN A 154 16.62 6.00 17.64
C ASN A 154 18.10 6.19 17.32
N LYS A 155 18.61 5.60 16.24
CA LYS A 155 20.01 5.81 15.77
C LYS A 155 20.27 7.23 15.23
N ARG A 156 19.25 8.06 15.05
CA ARG A 156 19.30 9.39 14.42
C ARG A 156 18.82 10.52 15.32
N THR A 157 18.37 10.19 16.54
CA THR A 157 18.13 11.08 17.68
C THR A 157 19.36 11.12 18.57
#